data_AF-A0AAW8ANV0-F1
#
_entry.id   AF-A0AAW8ANV0-F1
#
_cell.length_a   1.000
_cell.length_b   1.000
_cell.length_c   1.000
_cell.angle_alpha   90.00
_cell.angle_beta   90.00
_cell.angle_gamma   90.00
#
_symmetry.space_group_name_H-M   'P 1'
#
loop_
_entity.id
_entity.type
_entity.pdbx_description
1 polymer ?
#
loop_
_entity_poly.entity_id
_entity_poly.type
_entity_poly.pdbx_seq_one_letter_code
_entity_poly.pdbx_strand_id
1 'polypeptide(L)' 'VAVLIPAMGACVGRMTPGERRLAERLEQKLEDDYMLWYDVPIGPKQTHPDFVVFHPRRGVMILETKDWRLETVQEAT' A
#
# COMPACT_ATOMS: atom_id res chain seq x y z
N VAL A 1 -0.17 -15.64 -4.56
CA VAL A 1 0.26 -14.38 -3.92
C VAL A 1 -0.65 -13.30 -4.42
N ALA A 2 -1.02 -12.34 -3.56
CA ALA A 2 -1.85 -11.21 -3.97
C ALA A 2 -1.24 -10.49 -5.19
N VAL A 3 -2.07 -9.83 -5.98
CA VAL A 3 -1.61 -9.11 -7.18
C VAL A 3 -1.46 -7.63 -6.86
N LEU A 4 -0.25 -7.10 -7.00
CA LEU A 4 0.03 -5.66 -6.92
C LEU A 4 -0.12 -5.00 -8.29
N ILE A 5 -0.87 -3.90 -8.32
CA ILE A 5 -1.16 -3.12 -9.52
C ILE A 5 -0.81 -1.64 -9.25
N PRO A 6 0.05 -1.02 -10.07
CA PRO A 6 0.86 -1.68 -11.11
C PRO A 6 1.88 -2.64 -10.46
N ALA A 7 2.34 -3.64 -11.22
CA ALA A 7 3.30 -4.64 -10.72
C ALA A 7 4.53 -3.99 -10.09
N MET A 8 5.10 -4.61 -9.05
CA MET A 8 6.18 -4.05 -8.22
C MET A 8 7.30 -3.38 -9.06
N GLY A 9 7.79 -4.06 -10.10
CA GLY A 9 8.86 -3.52 -10.95
C GLY A 9 8.53 -2.20 -11.66
N ALA A 10 7.25 -1.88 -11.85
CA ALA A 10 6.79 -0.65 -12.50
C ALA A 10 6.55 0.53 -11.53
N CYS A 11 6.45 0.26 -10.22
CA CYS A 11 6.18 1.28 -9.20
C CYS A 11 7.25 1.40 -8.12
N VAL A 12 8.15 0.43 -7.97
CA VAL A 12 9.16 0.40 -6.89
C VAL A 12 10.05 1.65 -6.84
N GLY A 13 10.32 2.28 -8.00
CA GLY A 13 11.11 3.50 -8.09
C GLY A 13 10.39 4.76 -7.59
N ARG A 14 9.06 4.72 -7.43
CA ARG A 14 8.24 5.79 -6.86
C ARG A 14 7.97 5.60 -5.37
N MET A 15 8.20 4.41 -4.84
CA MET A 15 7.90 4.05 -3.46
C MET A 15 8.94 4.57 -2.47
N THR A 16 8.45 5.11 -1.35
CA THR A 16 9.26 5.28 -0.15
C THR A 16 9.78 3.92 0.37
N PRO A 17 10.83 3.91 1.21
CA PRO A 17 11.30 2.66 1.84
C PRO A 17 10.20 1.91 2.60
N GLY A 18 9.32 2.63 3.32
CA GLY A 18 8.17 2.05 4.00
C GLY A 18 7.16 1.44 3.07
N GLU A 19 6.75 2.17 2.03
CA GLU A 19 5.80 1.68 1.02
C GLU A 19 6.34 0.43 0.33
N ARG A 20 7.60 0.44 -0.09
CA ARG A 20 8.24 -0.72 -0.72
C ARG A 20 8.22 -1.93 0.21
N ARG A 21 8.63 -1.74 1.47
CA ARG A 21 8.63 -2.82 2.46
C ARG A 21 7.21 -3.34 2.71
N LEU A 22 6.23 -2.46 2.79
CA LEU A 22 4.83 -2.84 3.00
C LEU A 22 4.28 -3.61 1.79
N ALA A 23 4.48 -3.08 0.57
CA ALA A 23 4.04 -3.68 -0.67
C ALA A 23 4.58 -5.12 -0.84
N GLU A 24 5.88 -5.33 -0.60
CA GLU A 24 6.50 -6.65 -0.65
C GLU A 24 5.86 -7.63 0.35
N ARG A 25 5.51 -7.16 1.55
CA ARG A 25 4.87 -8.00 2.57
C ARG A 25 3.42 -8.30 2.25
N LEU A 26 2.67 -7.33 1.77
CA LEU A 26 1.28 -7.55 1.34
C LEU A 26 1.24 -8.58 0.21
N GLU A 27 2.08 -8.44 -0.81
CA GLU A 27 2.18 -9.39 -1.92
C GLU A 27 2.56 -10.81 -1.44
N GLN A 28 3.58 -10.93 -0.57
CA GLN A 28 4.07 -12.22 -0.08
C GLN A 28 3.15 -12.91 0.94
N LYS A 29 2.35 -12.16 1.70
CA LYS A 29 1.62 -12.68 2.87
C LYS A 29 0.12 -12.82 2.67
N LEU A 30 -0.46 -12.09 1.72
CA LEU A 30 -1.88 -12.20 1.40
C LEU A 30 -2.12 -13.31 0.36
N GLU A 31 -3.31 -13.88 0.45
CA GLU A 31 -3.83 -14.89 -0.46
C GLU A 31 -4.00 -14.31 -1.89
N ASP A 32 -4.15 -15.17 -2.88
CA ASP A 32 -4.22 -14.80 -4.30
C ASP A 32 -5.55 -14.14 -4.73
N ASP A 33 -6.56 -14.15 -3.86
CA ASP A 33 -7.83 -13.44 -4.04
C ASP A 33 -7.80 -11.98 -3.53
N TYR A 34 -6.65 -11.54 -3.02
CA TYR A 34 -6.38 -10.13 -2.73
C TYR A 34 -5.84 -9.39 -3.96
N MET A 35 -6.38 -8.19 -4.18
CA MET A 35 -5.87 -7.22 -5.14
C MET A 35 -5.36 -5.99 -4.41
N LEU A 36 -4.16 -5.55 -4.75
CA LEU A 36 -3.47 -4.42 -4.14
C LEU A 36 -3.29 -3.33 -5.20
N TRP A 37 -3.83 -2.14 -4.97
CA TRP A 37 -3.54 -0.97 -5.80
C TRP A 37 -2.59 -0.04 -5.06
N TYR A 38 -1.50 0.35 -5.71
CA TYR A 38 -0.56 1.35 -5.20
C TYR A 38 -0.67 2.65 -6.00
N ASP A 39 -0.91 3.77 -5.31
CA ASP A 39 -0.98 5.11 -5.89
C ASP A 39 -1.89 5.19 -7.15
N VAL A 40 -3.05 4.53 -7.07
CA VAL A 40 -4.07 4.56 -8.12
C VAL A 40 -5.15 5.58 -7.73
N PRO A 41 -5.53 6.52 -8.61
CA PRO A 41 -6.57 7.50 -8.30
C PRO A 41 -7.91 6.82 -8.06
N ILE A 42 -8.55 7.15 -6.94
CA ILE A 42 -9.88 6.64 -6.59
C ILE A 42 -10.93 7.75 -6.52
N GLY A 43 -12.15 7.37 -6.95
CA GLY A 43 -13.33 8.21 -6.85
C GLY A 43 -13.35 9.46 -7.75
N PRO A 44 -14.43 10.27 -7.68
CA PRO A 44 -14.59 11.45 -8.53
C PRO A 44 -13.55 12.55 -8.28
N LYS A 45 -12.96 12.58 -7.08
CA LYS A 45 -11.94 13.55 -6.69
C LYS A 45 -10.52 13.12 -7.08
N GLN A 46 -10.35 11.93 -7.64
CA GLN A 46 -9.04 11.39 -8.02
C GLN A 46 -8.05 11.43 -6.84
N THR A 47 -8.47 10.98 -5.66
CA THR A 47 -7.57 10.93 -4.51
C THR A 47 -6.61 9.75 -4.67
N HIS A 48 -5.37 9.93 -4.25
CA HIS A 48 -4.30 8.94 -4.38
C HIS A 48 -3.89 8.41 -2.99
N PRO A 49 -4.59 7.40 -2.44
CA PRO A 49 -4.09 6.71 -1.26
C PRO A 49 -2.85 5.88 -1.58
N ASP A 50 -1.99 5.65 -0.59
CA ASP A 50 -0.77 4.86 -0.80
C ASP A 50 -1.12 3.43 -1.23
N PHE A 51 -2.04 2.76 -0.51
CA PHE A 51 -2.54 1.43 -0.90
C PHE A 51 -4.05 1.30 -0.76
N VAL A 52 -4.67 0.61 -1.72
CA VAL A 52 -6.00 0.04 -1.60
C VAL A 52 -5.89 -1.48 -1.64
N VAL A 53 -6.32 -2.13 -0.57
CA VAL A 53 -6.35 -3.58 -0.42
C VAL A 53 -7.80 -4.04 -0.59
N PHE A 54 -8.07 -4.84 -1.61
CA PHE A 54 -9.41 -5.37 -1.89
C PHE A 54 -9.45 -6.89 -1.78
N HIS A 55 -10.46 -7.41 -1.10
CA HIS A 55 -10.79 -8.83 -1.09
C HIS A 55 -12.31 -9.02 -1.27
N PRO A 56 -12.77 -9.87 -2.20
CA PRO A 56 -14.16 -9.91 -2.66
C PRO A 56 -15.19 -10.23 -1.57
N ARG A 57 -14.78 -10.95 -0.51
CA ARG A 57 -15.66 -11.30 0.63
C ARG A 57 -15.38 -10.55 1.93
N ARG A 58 -14.29 -9.78 2.00
CA ARG A 58 -13.83 -9.10 3.23
C ARG A 58 -13.94 -7.57 3.11
N GLY A 59 -14.03 -7.06 1.87
CA GLY A 59 -14.23 -5.65 1.59
C GLY A 59 -12.95 -4.95 1.11
N VAL A 60 -12.92 -3.64 1.31
CA VAL A 60 -11.83 -2.73 0.93
C VAL A 60 -11.18 -2.15 2.19
N MET A 61 -9.86 -2.08 2.20
CA MET A 61 -9.07 -1.39 3.21
C MET A 61 -8.13 -0.41 2.53
N ILE A 62 -8.13 0.84 2.99
CA ILE A 62 -7.19 1.87 2.55
C ILE A 62 -6.06 1.95 3.58
N LEU A 63 -4.81 1.88 3.14
CA LEU A 63 -3.64 2.00 4.01
C LEU A 63 -2.82 3.21 3.59
N GLU A 64 -2.54 4.06 4.56
CA GLU A 64 -1.59 5.18 4.46
C GLU A 64 -0.30 4.77 5.16
N THR A 65 0.82 4.86 4.46
CA THR A 65 2.13 4.47 4.97
C THR A 65 2.84 5.71 5.48
N LYS A 66 3.44 5.61 6.67
CA LYS A 66 4.28 6.65 7.24
C LYS A 66 5.55 6.00 7.79
N ASP A 67 6.68 6.45 7.29
CA ASP A 67 7.99 6.03 7.77
C ASP A 67 8.37 6.82 9.02
N TRP A 68 8.40 6.12 10.16
CA TRP A 68 8.86 6.70 11.42
C TRP A 68 10.25 6.21 11.75
N ARG A 69 11.16 7.13 12.07
CA ARG A 69 12.41 6.82 12.77
C ARG A 69 12.28 7.30 14.20
N LEU A 70 12.86 6.57 15.14
CA LEU A 70 12.83 6.97 16.55
C LEU A 70 13.36 8.40 16.74
N GLU A 71 14.41 8.74 15.99
CA GLU A 71 15.02 10.09 15.96
C GLU A 71 14.09 11.20 15.44
N THR A 72 13.07 10.86 14.64
CA THR A 72 12.10 11.81 14.09
C THR A 72 10.81 11.89 14.90
N VAL A 73 10.64 11.02 15.91
CA VAL A 73 9.52 11.07 16.83
C VAL A 73 9.84 12.12 17.90
N GLN A 74 9.22 13.29 17.78
CA GLN A 74 9.46 14.40 18.71
C GLN A 74 8.67 14.25 20.02
N GLU A 75 7.41 13.84 19.94
CA GLU A 75 6.53 13.68 21.10
C GLU A 75 5.37 12.74 20.73
N ALA A 76 4.96 11.86 21.65
CA ALA A 76 3.76 11.04 21.54
C ALA A 76 2.98 11.23 22.84
N THR A 77 1.89 11.99 22.78
CA THR A 77 1.07 12.35 23.95
C THR A 77 -0.06 11.36 24.16
#